data_AF-A0A9W6SZ94-F1
#
_entry.id   AF-A0A9W6SZ94-F1
#
_cell.length_a   1.000
_cell.length_b   1.000
_cell.length_c   1.000
_cell.angle_alpha   90.00
_cell.angle_beta   90.00
_cell.angle_gamma   90.00
#
_symmetry.space_group_name_H-M   'P 1'
#
loop_
_entity.id
_entity.type
_entity.pdbx_description
1 polymer ?
#
loop_
_entity_poly.entity_id
_entity_poly.type
_entity_poly.pdbx_seq_one_letter_code
_entity_poly.pdbx_strand_id
1 'polypeptide(L)'
;MPSAKSISKVSKQIKQKKGPLHPKGRKAKMLARASLREQKINLTKLHHAEYKDMELLIVRFFQDAISAGEYKNLKTFKISDIKIFIEAFIDRDNEELETMRNERRPGRPASKKQDLPESRIKKEKHQYSTGWNVPNLTDADTVELLRKWKGDQGGVTIFKHIICSKNSKDDENEMED
;
A
#
# COMPACT_ATOMS: atom_id res chain seq x y z
N MET A 1 10.45 -31.79 15.62
CA MET A 1 9.16 -31.07 15.64
C MET A 1 8.27 -31.60 14.52
N PRO A 2 6.96 -31.83 14.71
CA PRO A 2 6.12 -32.34 13.62
C PRO A 2 5.98 -31.28 12.53
N SER A 3 6.36 -31.62 11.29
CA SER A 3 6.31 -30.72 10.15
C SER A 3 4.86 -30.28 9.89
N ALA A 4 4.66 -28.96 9.79
CA ALA A 4 3.36 -28.41 9.49
C ALA A 4 2.90 -28.85 8.10
N LYS A 5 1.80 -29.61 8.03
CA LYS A 5 1.26 -30.12 6.77
C LYS A 5 0.30 -29.09 6.16
N SER A 6 0.46 -28.81 4.86
CA SER A 6 -0.47 -27.98 4.08
C SER A 6 -1.88 -28.59 4.05
N ILE A 7 -2.91 -27.78 3.81
CA ILE A 7 -4.29 -28.28 3.69
C ILE A 7 -4.39 -29.41 2.66
N SER A 8 -3.66 -29.29 1.55
CA SER A 8 -3.65 -30.25 0.45
C SER A 8 -3.12 -31.61 0.89
N LYS A 9 -2.09 -31.62 1.73
CA LYS A 9 -1.53 -32.85 2.31
C LYS A 9 -2.48 -33.46 3.35
N VAL A 10 -3.09 -32.64 4.20
CA VAL A 10 -4.03 -33.09 5.24
C VAL A 10 -5.31 -33.65 4.63
N SER A 11 -5.89 -32.97 3.63
CA SER A 11 -7.09 -33.41 2.93
C SER A 11 -6.84 -34.69 2.15
N LYS A 12 -5.70 -34.83 1.46
CA LYS A 12 -5.29 -36.07 0.78
C LYS A 12 -5.14 -37.23 1.77
N GLN A 13 -4.48 -37.01 2.91
CA GLN A 13 -4.34 -38.03 3.95
C GLN A 13 -5.69 -38.48 4.53
N ILE A 14 -6.64 -37.56 4.70
CA ILE A 14 -7.99 -37.88 5.18
C ILE A 14 -8.78 -38.66 4.11
N LYS A 15 -8.72 -38.23 2.84
CA LYS A 15 -9.37 -38.92 1.71
C LYS A 15 -8.88 -40.36 1.50
N GLN A 16 -7.58 -40.60 1.69
CA GLN A 16 -7.01 -41.95 1.61
C GLN A 16 -7.56 -42.92 2.67
N LYS A 17 -7.91 -42.41 3.86
CA LYS A 17 -8.50 -43.20 4.94
C LYS A 17 -10.03 -43.22 4.80
N LYS A 18 -10.53 -43.99 3.82
CA LYS A 18 -11.95 -44.20 3.51
C LYS A 18 -12.76 -44.46 4.79
N GLY A 19 -13.67 -43.56 5.14
CA GLY A 19 -14.54 -43.67 6.32
C GLY A 19 -15.21 -42.33 6.65
N PRO A 20 -16.36 -42.35 7.34
CA PRO A 20 -17.11 -41.14 7.65
C PRO A 20 -16.31 -40.19 8.53
N LEU A 21 -16.38 -38.89 8.24
CA LEU A 21 -15.69 -37.85 9.01
C LEU A 21 -16.62 -37.35 10.12
N HIS A 22 -16.37 -37.78 11.36
CA HIS A 22 -17.13 -37.24 12.49
C HIS A 22 -16.74 -35.78 12.76
N PRO A 23 -17.69 -34.83 12.91
CA PRO A 23 -17.40 -33.40 13.09
C PRO A 23 -16.48 -33.08 14.27
N LYS A 24 -16.62 -33.80 15.39
CA LYS A 24 -15.78 -33.64 16.59
C LYS A 24 -14.52 -34.53 16.59
N GLY A 25 -14.32 -35.33 15.55
CA GLY A 25 -13.23 -36.29 15.45
C GLY A 25 -11.85 -35.65 15.25
N ARG A 26 -10.79 -36.42 15.55
CA ARG A 26 -9.38 -35.97 15.39
C ARG A 26 -9.07 -35.50 13.97
N LYS A 27 -9.58 -36.20 12.95
CA LYS A 27 -9.40 -35.85 11.53
C LYS A 27 -10.05 -34.51 11.18
N ALA A 28 -11.26 -34.24 11.69
CA ALA A 28 -11.96 -32.98 11.47
C ALA A 28 -11.21 -31.82 12.15
N LYS A 29 -10.74 -32.00 13.39
CA LYS A 29 -9.88 -31.02 14.08
C LYS A 29 -8.57 -30.77 13.32
N MET A 30 -7.95 -31.81 12.76
CA MET A 30 -6.72 -31.68 11.96
C MET A 30 -6.97 -30.88 10.67
N LEU A 31 -8.08 -31.13 9.97
CA LEU A 31 -8.47 -30.37 8.79
C LEU A 31 -8.78 -28.91 9.13
N ALA A 32 -9.54 -28.65 10.20
CA ALA A 32 -9.85 -27.31 10.67
C ALA A 32 -8.57 -26.51 11.00
N ARG A 33 -7.62 -27.12 11.72
CA ARG A 33 -6.31 -26.49 12.02
C ARG A 33 -5.52 -26.15 10.75
N ALA A 34 -5.52 -27.05 9.77
CA ALA A 34 -4.84 -26.82 8.50
C ALA A 34 -5.50 -25.68 7.70
N SER A 35 -6.84 -25.64 7.67
CA SER A 35 -7.62 -24.57 7.03
C SER A 35 -7.37 -23.21 7.68
N LEU A 36 -7.48 -23.11 9.01
CA LEU A 36 -7.21 -21.86 9.74
C LEU A 36 -5.78 -21.35 9.51
N ARG A 37 -4.79 -22.25 9.42
CA ARG A 37 -3.42 -21.87 9.12
C ARG A 37 -3.29 -21.29 7.70
N GLU A 38 -3.88 -21.95 6.72
CA GLU A 38 -3.84 -21.49 5.34
C GLU A 38 -4.55 -20.14 5.17
N GLN A 39 -5.70 -19.96 5.82
CA GLN A 39 -6.38 -18.67 5.90
C GLN A 39 -5.45 -17.58 6.44
N LYS A 40 -4.77 -17.82 7.57
CA LYS A 40 -3.79 -16.85 8.12
C LYS A 40 -2.66 -16.53 7.14
N ILE A 41 -2.07 -17.55 6.51
CA ILE A 41 -0.99 -17.36 5.52
C ILE A 41 -1.50 -16.54 4.33
N ASN A 42 -2.69 -16.85 3.82
CA ASN A 42 -3.28 -16.11 2.71
C ASN A 42 -3.56 -14.66 3.09
N LEU A 43 -4.10 -14.40 4.29
CA LEU A 43 -4.28 -13.04 4.81
C LEU A 43 -2.95 -12.28 4.88
N THR A 44 -1.89 -12.89 5.40
CA THR A 44 -0.56 -12.24 5.45
C THR A 44 -0.01 -11.93 4.05
N LYS A 45 -0.25 -12.81 3.07
CA LYS A 45 0.16 -12.58 1.68
C LYS A 45 -0.64 -11.46 1.04
N LEU A 46 -1.94 -11.41 1.29
CA LEU A 46 -2.83 -10.35 0.81
C LEU A 46 -2.38 -8.99 1.36
N HIS A 47 -2.17 -8.88 2.68
CA HIS A 47 -1.69 -7.63 3.28
C HIS A 47 -0.32 -7.20 2.75
N HIS A 48 0.58 -8.15 2.50
CA HIS A 48 1.88 -7.84 1.90
C HIS A 48 1.74 -7.33 0.46
N ALA A 49 0.88 -7.96 -0.34
CA ALA A 49 0.58 -7.51 -1.70
C ALA A 49 -0.06 -6.12 -1.70
N GLU A 50 -1.07 -5.89 -0.85
CA GLU A 50 -1.72 -4.57 -0.70
C GLU A 50 -0.70 -3.48 -0.35
N TYR A 51 0.22 -3.76 0.58
CA TYR A 51 1.28 -2.81 0.92
C TYR A 51 2.21 -2.50 -0.26
N LYS A 52 2.63 -3.54 -1.00
CA LYS A 52 3.48 -3.38 -2.19
C LYS A 52 2.78 -2.66 -3.34
N ASP A 53 1.48 -2.88 -3.52
CA ASP A 53 0.69 -2.18 -4.52
C ASP A 53 0.57 -0.68 -4.18
N MET A 54 0.40 -0.34 -2.89
CA MET A 54 0.39 1.07 -2.45
C MET A 54 1.75 1.75 -2.65
N GLU A 55 2.85 1.05 -2.32
CA GLU A 55 4.22 1.52 -2.57
C GLU A 55 4.44 1.78 -4.08
N LEU A 56 4.01 0.86 -4.94
CA LEU A 56 4.08 1.01 -6.38
C LEU A 56 3.29 2.22 -6.89
N LEU A 57 2.09 2.44 -6.36
CA LEU A 57 1.18 3.50 -6.77
C LEU A 57 1.77 4.89 -6.50
N ILE A 58 2.36 5.10 -5.32
CA ILE A 58 2.98 6.40 -4.98
C ILE A 58 4.25 6.65 -5.80
N VAL A 59 5.09 5.63 -6.00
CA VAL A 59 6.30 5.72 -6.82
C VAL A 59 5.92 6.07 -8.27
N ARG A 60 4.86 5.45 -8.80
CA ARG A 60 4.35 5.74 -10.14
C ARG A 60 3.83 7.17 -10.25
N PHE A 61 3.09 7.65 -9.24
CA PHE A 61 2.64 9.04 -9.20
C PHE A 61 3.81 10.02 -9.21
N PHE A 62 4.87 9.75 -8.44
CA PHE A 62 6.08 10.58 -8.43
C PHE A 62 6.77 10.59 -9.79
N GLN A 63 6.88 9.43 -10.43
CA GLN A 63 7.43 9.35 -11.78
C GLN A 63 6.63 10.21 -12.76
N ASP A 64 5.30 10.14 -12.72
CA ASP A 64 4.43 10.93 -13.58
C ASP A 64 4.54 12.44 -13.31
N ALA A 65 4.57 12.85 -12.04
CA ALA A 65 4.74 14.24 -11.63
C ALA A 65 6.07 14.85 -12.11
N ILE A 66 7.17 14.08 -12.01
CA ILE A 66 8.52 14.51 -12.42
C ILE A 66 8.69 14.48 -13.95
N SER A 67 8.01 13.55 -14.62
CA SER A 67 8.11 13.40 -16.07
C SER A 67 7.24 14.42 -16.83
N ALA A 68 6.27 15.03 -16.15
CA ALA A 68 5.37 16.03 -16.68
C ALA A 68 5.89 17.47 -16.47
N GLY A 69 5.49 18.36 -17.39
CA GLY A 69 5.62 19.82 -17.21
C GLY A 69 7.04 20.34 -17.02
N GLU A 70 7.17 21.30 -16.11
CA GLU A 70 8.39 22.07 -15.83
C GLU A 70 9.47 21.24 -15.10
N TYR A 71 9.05 20.15 -14.42
CA TYR A 71 9.92 19.28 -13.63
C TYR A 71 10.77 18.32 -14.47
N LYS A 72 10.49 18.21 -15.76
CA LYS A 72 11.16 17.28 -16.68
C LYS A 72 12.67 17.51 -16.81
N ASN A 73 13.14 18.75 -16.66
CA ASN A 73 14.57 19.07 -16.81
C ASN A 73 15.31 19.15 -15.48
N LEU A 74 14.59 19.15 -14.35
CA LEU A 74 15.18 19.18 -13.02
C LEU A 74 15.82 17.83 -12.69
N LYS A 75 17.02 17.86 -12.12
CA LYS A 75 17.77 16.64 -11.75
C LYS A 75 17.58 16.26 -10.28
N THR A 76 17.27 17.24 -9.45
CA THR A 76 17.13 17.11 -8.00
C THR A 76 15.95 17.95 -7.55
N PHE A 77 15.27 17.49 -6.50
CA PHE A 77 14.14 18.16 -5.89
C PHE A 77 14.45 18.49 -4.43
N LYS A 78 13.75 19.48 -3.87
CA LYS A 78 13.83 19.75 -2.44
C LYS A 78 12.88 18.83 -1.67
N ILE A 79 13.08 18.73 -0.36
CA ILE A 79 12.19 17.97 0.52
C ILE A 79 10.78 18.59 0.53
N SER A 80 10.69 19.92 0.41
CA SER A 80 9.42 20.65 0.23
C SER A 80 8.62 20.14 -0.97
N ASP A 81 9.29 19.89 -2.10
CA ASP A 81 8.64 19.44 -3.33
C ASP A 81 8.09 18.02 -3.14
N ILE A 82 8.84 17.16 -2.44
CA ILE A 82 8.39 15.80 -2.09
C ILE A 82 7.12 15.86 -1.25
N LYS A 83 7.06 16.75 -0.25
CA LYS A 83 5.86 16.96 0.58
C LYS A 83 4.67 17.40 -0.27
N ILE A 84 4.87 18.34 -1.19
CA ILE A 84 3.83 18.80 -2.13
C ILE A 84 3.32 17.64 -2.99
N PHE A 85 4.21 16.77 -3.49
CA PHE A 85 3.80 15.60 -4.27
C PHE A 85 3.02 14.58 -3.42
N ILE A 86 3.37 14.38 -2.15
CA ILE A 86 2.60 13.51 -1.25
C ILE A 86 1.20 14.10 -1.01
N GLU A 87 1.10 15.41 -0.77
CA GLU A 87 -0.19 16.06 -0.56
C GLU A 87 -1.08 16.00 -1.81
N ALA A 88 -0.51 16.27 -3.00
CA ALA A 88 -1.20 16.11 -4.27
C ALA A 88 -1.67 14.66 -4.51
N PHE A 89 -0.89 13.66 -4.09
CA PHE A 89 -1.29 12.26 -4.17
C PHE A 89 -2.50 11.94 -3.29
N ILE A 90 -2.52 12.47 -2.05
CA ILE A 90 -3.63 12.28 -1.10
C ILE A 90 -4.89 12.99 -1.60
N ASP A 91 -4.74 14.17 -2.20
CA ASP A 91 -5.86 15.03 -2.58
C ASP A 91 -6.51 14.66 -3.91
N ARG A 92 -5.92 13.72 -4.68
CA ARG A 92 -6.46 13.24 -5.97
C ARG A 92 -7.92 12.76 -5.91
N ASP A 93 -8.32 12.18 -4.77
CA ASP A 93 -9.64 11.59 -4.57
C ASP A 93 -10.64 12.61 -3.99
N ASN A 94 -10.18 13.80 -3.56
CA ASN A 94 -11.04 14.80 -2.92
C ASN A 94 -12.10 15.34 -3.88
N GLU A 95 -11.76 15.60 -5.15
CA GLU A 95 -12.72 16.12 -6.14
C GLU A 95 -13.87 15.14 -6.38
N GLU A 96 -13.55 13.85 -6.59
CA GLU A 96 -14.55 12.80 -6.73
C GLU A 96 -15.41 12.67 -5.45
N LEU A 97 -14.79 12.79 -4.27
CA LEU A 97 -15.51 12.67 -3.01
C LEU A 97 -16.46 13.85 -2.77
N GLU A 98 -16.05 15.08 -3.11
CA GLU A 98 -16.89 16.27 -3.02
C GLU A 98 -18.07 16.21 -4.00
N THR A 99 -17.86 15.75 -5.24
CA THR A 99 -18.98 15.52 -6.18
C THR A 99 -19.99 14.51 -5.62
N MET A 100 -19.53 13.37 -5.07
CA MET A 100 -20.42 12.39 -4.43
C MET A 100 -21.16 12.96 -3.20
N ARG A 101 -20.51 13.84 -2.43
CA ARG A 101 -21.12 14.52 -1.27
C ARG A 101 -22.21 15.49 -1.71
N ASN A 102 -22.02 16.20 -2.81
CA ASN A 102 -22.98 17.16 -3.36
C ASN A 102 -24.20 16.48 -3.99
N GLU A 103 -24.01 15.36 -4.68
CA GLU A 103 -25.11 14.55 -5.22
C GLU A 103 -25.98 13.90 -4.13
N ARG A 104 -25.42 13.74 -2.93
CA ARG A 104 -26.10 13.12 -1.80
C ARG A 104 -27.13 14.07 -1.20
N ARG A 105 -28.39 13.65 -1.23
CA ARG A 105 -29.48 14.34 -0.53
C ARG A 105 -29.19 14.44 0.98
N PRO A 106 -29.51 15.58 1.62
CA PRO A 106 -29.33 15.75 3.05
C PRO A 106 -30.08 14.66 3.83
N GLY A 107 -29.40 14.05 4.81
CA GLY A 107 -29.96 12.98 5.64
C GLY A 107 -29.83 11.54 5.12
N ARG A 108 -29.34 11.31 3.88
CA ARG A 108 -29.02 9.96 3.40
C ARG A 108 -27.62 9.53 3.89
N PRO A 109 -27.44 8.30 4.43
CA PRO A 109 -26.11 7.79 4.80
C PRO A 109 -25.19 7.65 3.58
N ALA A 110 -23.88 7.66 3.81
CA ALA A 110 -22.87 7.46 2.78
C ALA A 110 -23.06 6.10 2.08
N SER A 111 -22.84 6.07 0.77
CA SER A 111 -22.87 4.84 0.00
C SER A 111 -21.55 4.09 0.17
N LYS A 112 -21.55 2.76 -0.01
CA LYS A 112 -20.30 1.96 -0.05
C LYS A 112 -19.29 2.48 -1.09
N LYS A 113 -19.77 3.12 -2.16
CA LYS A 113 -18.92 3.77 -3.17
C LYS A 113 -18.16 4.97 -2.61
N GLN A 114 -18.77 5.71 -1.68
CA GLN A 114 -18.18 6.86 -1.01
C GLN A 114 -17.25 6.43 0.13
N ASP A 115 -17.57 5.34 0.84
CA ASP A 115 -16.77 4.83 1.96
C ASP A 115 -15.35 4.40 1.52
N LEU A 116 -15.20 3.91 0.29
CA LEU A 116 -13.91 3.41 -0.22
C LEU A 116 -12.86 4.51 -0.40
N PRO A 117 -13.09 5.60 -1.17
CA PRO A 117 -12.13 6.70 -1.28
C PRO A 117 -11.92 7.41 0.06
N GLU A 118 -12.96 7.56 0.90
CA GLU A 118 -12.81 8.16 2.23
C GLU A 118 -11.88 7.33 3.13
N SER A 119 -12.04 6.00 3.12
CA SER A 119 -11.16 5.07 3.83
C SER A 119 -9.72 5.11 3.29
N ARG A 120 -9.55 5.27 1.97
CA ARG A 120 -8.24 5.39 1.33
C ARG A 120 -7.53 6.66 1.79
N ILE A 121 -8.16 7.83 1.63
CA ILE A 121 -7.63 9.12 2.07
C ILE A 121 -7.26 9.08 3.56
N LYS A 122 -8.11 8.48 4.40
CA LYS A 122 -7.84 8.33 5.84
C LYS A 122 -6.57 7.50 6.11
N LYS A 123 -6.38 6.40 5.40
CA LYS A 123 -5.17 5.56 5.52
C LYS A 123 -3.93 6.30 5.04
N GLU A 124 -4.01 6.98 3.90
CA GLU A 124 -2.90 7.74 3.31
C GLU A 124 -2.50 8.93 4.20
N LYS A 125 -3.47 9.69 4.72
CA LYS A 125 -3.21 10.75 5.72
C LYS A 125 -2.58 10.23 7.00
N HIS A 126 -3.02 9.06 7.47
CA HIS A 126 -2.40 8.42 8.63
C HIS A 126 -0.94 8.03 8.35
N GLN A 127 -0.66 7.46 7.19
CA GLN A 127 0.70 7.10 6.76
C GLN A 127 1.60 8.35 6.66
N TYR A 128 1.09 9.44 6.09
CA TYR A 128 1.84 10.69 6.00
C TYR A 128 2.12 11.31 7.37
N SER A 129 1.18 11.18 8.32
CA SER A 129 1.38 11.67 9.68
C SER A 129 2.40 10.85 10.46
N THR A 130 2.49 9.53 10.26
CA THR A 130 3.43 8.66 10.98
C THR A 130 4.81 8.62 10.32
N GLY A 131 4.89 8.91 9.03
CA GLY A 131 6.11 8.85 8.23
C GLY A 131 5.90 7.91 7.05
N TRP A 132 5.86 8.48 5.85
CA TRP A 132 5.71 7.74 4.61
C TRP A 132 7.08 7.45 4.02
N ASN A 133 7.36 6.18 3.77
CA ASN A 133 8.55 5.76 3.04
C ASN A 133 8.35 6.01 1.54
N VAL A 134 9.11 6.96 0.97
CA VAL A 134 9.00 7.38 -0.43
C VAL A 134 10.37 7.45 -1.10
N PRO A 135 10.47 7.33 -2.44
CA PRO A 135 11.73 7.51 -3.14
C PRO A 135 12.34 8.89 -2.86
N ASN A 136 13.64 8.90 -2.62
CA ASN A 136 14.36 10.14 -2.36
C ASN A 136 14.59 10.92 -3.66
N LEU A 137 13.87 12.03 -3.83
CA LEU A 137 14.02 12.88 -5.01
C LEU A 137 15.13 13.94 -4.88
N THR A 138 15.76 14.06 -3.70
CA THR A 138 16.93 14.95 -3.52
C THR A 138 18.19 14.39 -4.19
N ASP A 139 18.23 13.07 -4.38
CA ASP A 139 19.33 12.34 -4.99
C ASP A 139 19.13 12.20 -6.51
N ALA A 140 20.07 12.75 -7.29
CA ALA A 140 19.97 12.78 -8.75
C ALA A 140 19.93 11.38 -9.39
N ASP A 141 20.68 10.42 -8.83
CA ASP A 141 20.71 9.03 -9.31
C ASP A 141 19.33 8.38 -9.16
N THR A 142 18.67 8.61 -8.03
CA THR A 142 17.33 8.09 -7.74
C THR A 142 16.30 8.70 -8.71
N VAL A 143 16.39 9.99 -9.02
CA VAL A 143 15.52 10.65 -10.01
C VAL A 143 15.72 10.07 -11.41
N GLU A 144 16.96 9.82 -11.83
CA GLU A 144 17.25 9.22 -13.14
C GLU A 144 16.72 7.78 -13.25
N LEU A 145 16.92 6.98 -12.20
CA LEU A 145 16.39 5.62 -12.11
C LEU A 145 14.86 5.62 -12.13
N LEU A 146 14.22 6.51 -11.37
CA LEU A 146 12.78 6.64 -11.30
C LEU A 146 12.17 7.01 -12.66
N ARG A 147 12.83 7.87 -13.44
CA ARG A 147 12.38 8.21 -14.81
C ARG A 147 12.42 7.03 -15.76
N LYS A 148 13.47 6.19 -15.67
CA LYS A 148 13.66 5.01 -16.53
C LYS A 148 12.83 3.80 -16.08
N TRP A 149 12.27 3.85 -14.88
CA TRP A 149 11.52 2.76 -14.28
C TRP A 149 10.25 2.42 -15.08
N LYS A 150 9.95 1.12 -15.21
CA LYS A 150 8.88 0.62 -16.08
C LYS A 150 7.64 0.12 -15.32
N GLY A 151 7.58 0.38 -14.02
CA GLY A 151 6.46 -0.07 -13.18
C GLY A 151 6.63 -1.47 -12.57
N ASP A 152 7.85 -2.02 -12.55
CA ASP A 152 8.11 -3.33 -11.95
C ASP A 152 8.34 -3.24 -10.43
N GLN A 153 7.78 -4.19 -9.67
CA GLN A 153 7.89 -4.21 -8.21
C GLN A 153 9.33 -4.35 -7.70
N GLY A 154 10.19 -5.06 -8.46
CA GLY A 154 11.58 -5.27 -8.10
C GLY A 154 12.40 -3.98 -8.19
N GLY A 155 12.19 -3.21 -9.25
CA GLY A 155 12.87 -1.93 -9.51
C GLY A 155 12.71 -0.91 -8.40
N VAL A 156 11.55 -0.91 -7.70
CA VAL A 156 11.31 -0.01 -6.56
C VAL A 156 12.37 -0.21 -5.46
N THR A 157 12.80 -1.45 -5.21
CA THR A 157 13.75 -1.77 -4.12
C THR A 157 15.15 -1.17 -4.35
N ILE A 158 15.46 -0.78 -5.60
CA ILE A 158 16.78 -0.24 -5.98
C ILE A 158 16.90 1.24 -5.56
N PHE A 159 15.78 1.95 -5.45
CA PHE A 159 15.78 3.37 -5.13
C PHE A 159 16.23 3.62 -3.69
N LYS A 160 16.91 4.76 -3.46
CA LYS A 160 17.07 5.28 -2.10
C LYS A 160 15.72 5.79 -1.64
N HIS A 161 15.31 5.43 -0.42
CA HIS A 161 14.07 5.91 0.16
C HIS A 161 14.34 6.79 1.37
N ILE A 162 13.43 7.73 1.61
CA ILE A 162 13.40 8.59 2.79
C ILE A 162 12.03 8.49 3.46
N ILE A 163 12.01 8.73 4.77
CA ILE A 163 10.77 8.81 5.54
C ILE A 163 10.36 10.27 5.61
N CYS A 164 9.27 10.63 4.94
CA CYS A 164 8.72 11.98 4.96
C CYS A 164 7.48 12.02 5.86
N SER A 165 7.40 13.00 6.76
CA SER A 165 6.21 13.26 7.58
C SER A 165 5.80 14.72 7.49
N LYS A 166 4.53 15.00 7.77
CA LYS A 166 3.97 16.36 7.67
C LYS A 166 4.67 17.39 8.57
N ASN A 167 5.19 16.96 9.72
CA ASN A 167 5.78 17.84 10.74
C ASN A 167 7.29 17.59 10.93
N SER A 168 8.01 17.16 9.90
CA SER A 168 9.47 16.96 10.03
C SER A 168 10.13 18.31 10.34
N LYS A 169 10.93 18.36 11.41
CA LYS A 169 11.63 19.56 11.92
C LYS A 169 12.65 20.16 10.94
N ASP A 170 12.88 19.49 9.82
CA ASP A 170 13.83 19.89 8.79
C ASP A 170 13.37 21.14 8.01
N ASP A 171 12.11 21.55 8.15
CA ASP A 171 11.59 22.80 7.54
C ASP A 171 12.11 24.07 8.25
N GLU A 172 12.63 23.97 9.49
CA GLU A 172 13.06 25.13 10.27
C GLU A 172 14.47 25.63 9.90
N ASN A 173 15.29 24.81 9.22
CA ASN A 173 16.67 25.18 8.84
C ASN A 173 16.80 25.82 7.45
N GLU A 174 15.74 25.85 6.63
CA GLU A 174 15.79 26.44 5.28
C GLU A 174 15.27 27.89 5.22
N MET A 175 14.90 28.50 6.35
CA MET A 175 14.44 29.90 6.42
C MET A 175 15.49 30.90 6.99
N GLU A 176 16.71 30.44 7.31
CA GLU A 176 17.76 31.29 7.90
C GLU A 176 18.96 31.60 6.98
N ASP A 177 18.94 31.19 5.70
CA ASP A 177 19.98 31.56 4.71
C ASP A 177 19.43 32.36 3.52
#